data_AF-A0A2D9CBZ8-F1
#
_entry.id   AF-A0A2D9CBZ8-F1
#
_cell.length_a   1.000
_cell.length_b   1.000
_cell.length_c   1.000
_cell.angle_alpha   90.00
_cell.angle_beta   90.00
_cell.angle_gamma   90.00
#
_symmetry.space_group_name_H-M   'P 1'
#
loop_
_entity.id
_entity.type
_entity.pdbx_description
1 polymer ?
#
loop_
_entity_poly.entity_id
_entity_poly.type
_entity_poly.pdbx_seq_one_letter_code
_entity_poly.pdbx_strand_id
1 'polypeptide(L)'
;MSEFIDTQEWIPVHTLPGFECCIEYHVSRDGCIKSTKGGRERILKGGITKNGYRKLVLQQRLGQKGEKQVCVHTLVALAFLGNPPTPIGRRRGCCVLTHIDNNKLNNHVQNLKWLSINDDYRHKGCTNV
;
A
#
# COMPACT_ATOMS: atom_id res chain seq x y z
N MET A 1 35.44 1.51 -6.16
CA MET A 1 34.50 0.59 -5.46
C MET A 1 33.70 1.44 -4.50
N SER A 2 32.59 2.01 -4.98
CA SER A 2 31.66 2.78 -4.17
C SER A 2 30.43 1.91 -3.99
N GLU A 3 30.42 1.12 -2.91
CA GLU A 3 29.20 0.53 -2.40
C GLU A 3 28.34 1.67 -1.85
N PHE A 4 27.61 2.33 -2.76
CA PHE A 4 26.42 3.07 -2.39
C PHE A 4 25.46 2.02 -1.82
N ILE A 5 25.49 1.86 -0.50
CA ILE A 5 24.33 1.34 0.21
C ILE A 5 23.27 2.41 -0.02
N ASP A 6 22.55 2.28 -1.13
CA ASP A 6 21.28 2.94 -1.32
C ASP A 6 20.41 2.38 -0.19
N THR A 7 20.34 3.13 0.91
CA THR A 7 19.50 2.84 2.08
C THR A 7 18.04 2.97 1.66
N GLN A 8 17.61 2.17 0.70
CA GLN A 8 16.22 1.92 0.40
C GLN A 8 15.63 1.37 1.69
N GLU A 9 14.91 2.21 2.44
CA GLU A 9 14.13 1.85 3.62
C GLU A 9 13.12 0.77 3.23
N TRP A 10 13.53 -0.49 3.23
CA TRP A 10 12.65 -1.64 3.04
C TRP A 10 12.03 -1.98 4.39
N ILE A 11 10.75 -1.66 4.57
CA ILE A 11 10.02 -1.96 5.81
C ILE A 11 9.42 -3.38 5.68
N PRO A 12 9.66 -4.27 6.65
CA PRO A 12 9.05 -5.60 6.63
C PRO A 12 7.53 -5.51 6.78
N VAL A 13 6.79 -6.19 5.89
CA VAL A 13 5.32 -6.10 5.84
C VAL A 13 4.66 -6.68 7.09
N HIS A 14 5.32 -7.60 7.79
CA HIS A 14 4.78 -8.20 9.01
C HIS A 14 4.74 -7.26 10.22
N THR A 15 5.37 -6.09 10.17
CA THR A 15 5.22 -5.08 11.25
C THR A 15 3.94 -4.27 11.10
N LEU A 16 3.25 -4.39 9.96
CA LEU A 16 2.03 -3.64 9.68
C LEU A 16 0.81 -4.33 10.32
N PRO A 17 -0.14 -3.56 10.87
CA PRO A 17 -1.33 -4.10 11.50
C PRO A 17 -2.15 -4.92 10.50
N GLY A 18 -2.46 -6.16 10.87
CA GLY A 18 -3.19 -7.10 10.03
C GLY A 18 -2.34 -7.82 8.97
N PHE A 19 -1.03 -7.59 8.90
CA PHE A 19 -0.12 -8.31 8.00
C PHE A 19 0.95 -9.11 8.72
N GLU A 20 0.81 -9.33 10.03
CA GLU A 20 1.76 -10.02 10.91
C GLU A 20 2.17 -11.41 10.40
N CYS A 21 1.27 -12.11 9.70
CA CYS A 21 1.57 -13.42 9.12
C CYS A 21 2.32 -13.36 7.78
N CYS A 22 2.56 -12.17 7.21
CA CYS A 22 3.22 -11.95 5.92
C CYS A 22 4.72 -11.63 6.11
N ILE A 23 5.47 -12.56 6.69
CA ILE A 23 6.87 -12.35 7.12
C ILE A 23 7.90 -12.29 5.98
N GLU A 24 7.59 -12.83 4.80
CA GLU A 24 8.56 -12.98 3.69
C GLU A 24 8.48 -11.81 2.67
N TYR A 25 8.06 -10.63 3.13
CA TYR A 25 7.76 -9.48 2.27
C TYR A 25 8.24 -8.16 2.89
N HIS A 26 8.71 -7.27 2.01
CA HIS A 26 9.17 -5.93 2.38
C HIS A 26 8.59 -4.89 1.41
N VAL A 27 8.33 -3.68 1.89
CA VAL A 27 7.81 -2.57 1.11
C VAL A 27 8.82 -1.41 1.10
N SER A 28 9.03 -0.80 -0.06
CA SER A 28 9.87 0.40 -0.20
C SER A 28 9.05 1.67 -0.31
N ARG A 29 9.71 2.79 -0.09
CA ARG A 29 9.14 4.14 -0.21
C ARG A 29 8.60 4.46 -1.61
N ASP A 30 9.21 3.88 -2.65
CA ASP A 30 8.80 4.02 -4.05
C ASP A 30 7.55 3.22 -4.43
N GLY A 31 7.04 2.39 -3.51
CA GLY A 31 5.94 1.49 -3.79
C GLY A 31 6.34 0.24 -4.55
N CYS A 32 7.59 -0.19 -4.38
CA CYS A 32 8.02 -1.53 -4.75
C CYS A 32 7.79 -2.49 -3.57
N ILE A 33 7.39 -3.73 -3.86
CA ILE A 33 7.30 -4.79 -2.87
C ILE A 33 8.31 -5.86 -3.23
N LYS A 34 9.18 -6.17 -2.28
CA LYS A 34 10.16 -7.24 -2.36
C LYS A 34 9.61 -8.48 -1.67
N SER A 35 9.78 -9.64 -2.29
CA SER A 35 9.55 -10.93 -1.67
C SER A 35 10.89 -11.63 -1.47
N THR A 36 11.10 -12.19 -0.28
CA THR A 36 12.31 -12.94 0.11
C THR A 36 12.07 -14.45 0.15
N LYS A 37 10.98 -14.90 -0.45
CA LYS A 37 10.53 -16.29 -0.42
C LYS A 37 11.55 -17.25 -1.02
N GLY A 38 11.75 -18.38 -0.34
CA GLY A 38 12.63 -19.44 -0.82
C GLY A 38 14.09 -18.99 -0.95
N GLY A 39 14.52 -18.01 -0.14
CA GLY A 39 15.89 -17.50 -0.14
C GLY A 39 16.26 -16.67 -1.36
N ARG A 40 15.29 -16.24 -2.18
CA ARG A 40 15.52 -15.38 -3.34
C ARG A 40 14.75 -14.09 -3.21
N GLU A 41 15.45 -12.98 -3.41
CA GLU A 41 14.84 -11.67 -3.46
C GLU A 41 14.27 -11.39 -4.85
N ARG A 42 13.01 -10.97 -4.92
CA ARG A 42 12.40 -10.50 -6.17
C ARG A 42 11.40 -9.38 -5.93
N ILE A 43 11.33 -8.44 -6.86
CA ILE A 43 10.30 -7.40 -6.85
C ILE A 43 9.01 -7.96 -7.45
N LEU A 44 7.91 -7.84 -6.69
CA LEU A 44 6.59 -8.28 -7.11
C LEU A 44 5.94 -7.20 -7.97
N LYS A 45 5.61 -7.54 -9.21
CA LYS A 45 4.89 -6.62 -10.12
C LYS A 45 3.40 -6.53 -9.79
N GLY A 46 2.81 -7.64 -9.33
CA GLY A 46 1.37 -7.73 -9.08
C GLY A 46 0.51 -7.63 -10.32
N GLY A 47 -0.80 -7.55 -10.12
CA GLY A 47 -1.79 -7.31 -11.16
C GLY A 47 -2.41 -5.92 -11.06
N ILE A 48 -3.05 -5.46 -12.14
CA ILE A 48 -3.84 -4.23 -12.13
C ILE A 48 -5.32 -4.61 -11.98
N THR A 49 -5.99 -4.01 -11.00
CA THR A 49 -7.43 -4.20 -10.78
C THR A 49 -8.24 -3.50 -11.87
N LYS A 50 -9.51 -3.88 -12.03
CA LYS A 50 -10.46 -3.18 -12.93
C LYS A 50 -10.56 -1.67 -12.65
N ASN A 51 -10.27 -1.26 -11.41
CA ASN A 51 -10.32 0.13 -10.98
C ASN A 51 -8.99 0.90 -11.19
N GLY A 52 -7.98 0.25 -11.78
CA GLY A 52 -6.67 0.85 -12.11
C GLY A 52 -5.60 0.79 -11.02
N TYR A 53 -5.88 0.16 -9.88
CA TYR A 53 -4.91 0.04 -8.78
C TYR A 53 -4.02 -1.19 -8.93
N ARG A 54 -2.73 -1.05 -8.59
CA ARG A 54 -1.80 -2.17 -8.48
C ARG A 54 -2.09 -2.99 -7.20
N LYS A 55 -2.28 -4.29 -7.39
CA LYS A 55 -2.67 -5.26 -6.37
C LYS A 55 -1.69 -6.43 -6.32
N LEU A 56 -1.43 -6.89 -5.11
CA LEU A 56 -0.58 -8.01 -4.80
C LEU A 56 -1.34 -9.09 -4.05
N VAL A 57 -0.80 -10.29 -4.14
CA VAL A 57 -1.26 -11.47 -3.42
C VAL A 57 -0.10 -11.93 -2.56
N LEU A 58 -0.23 -11.77 -1.25
CA LEU A 58 0.77 -12.15 -0.26
C LEU A 58 0.36 -13.49 0.34
N GLN A 59 1.27 -14.45 0.45
CA GLN A 59 0.95 -15.68 1.18
C GLN A 59 1.17 -15.46 2.67
N GLN A 60 0.27 -15.99 3.46
CA GLN A 60 0.38 -15.97 4.91
C GLN A 60 1.20 -17.19 5.37
N ARG A 61 1.93 -16.99 6.47
CA ARG A 61 2.75 -17.98 7.17
C ARG A 61 2.34 -18.04 8.65
N LEU A 62 3.13 -18.71 9.49
CA LEU A 62 2.91 -18.81 10.94
C LEU A 62 1.55 -19.42 11.30
N GLY A 63 1.24 -20.59 10.72
CA GLY A 63 0.02 -21.33 11.03
C GLY A 63 -1.25 -20.82 10.33
N GLN A 64 -1.22 -19.63 9.71
CA GLN A 64 -2.29 -19.19 8.81
C GLN A 64 -2.08 -19.77 7.41
N LYS A 65 -3.04 -20.54 6.93
CA LYS A 65 -3.10 -21.01 5.54
C LYS A 65 -3.96 -20.06 4.73
N GLY A 66 -3.37 -19.42 3.72
CA GLY A 66 -4.12 -18.57 2.81
C GLY A 66 -3.29 -17.51 2.13
N GLU A 67 -3.98 -16.77 1.27
CA GLU A 67 -3.43 -15.65 0.52
C GLU A 67 -4.17 -14.39 0.91
N LYS A 68 -3.43 -13.34 1.25
CA LYS A 68 -3.97 -12.02 1.54
C LYS A 68 -3.78 -11.12 0.33
N GLN A 69 -4.89 -10.63 -0.18
CA GLN A 69 -4.92 -9.71 -1.29
C GLN A 69 -4.86 -8.28 -0.79
N VAL A 70 -3.92 -7.48 -1.29
CA VAL A 70 -3.70 -6.10 -0.83
C VAL A 70 -3.26 -5.20 -1.96
N CYS A 71 -3.66 -3.93 -1.92
CA CYS A 71 -3.18 -2.93 -2.86
C CYS A 71 -1.82 -2.37 -2.45
N VAL A 72 -0.97 -2.07 -3.44
CA VAL A 72 0.39 -1.56 -3.21
C VAL A 72 0.37 -0.25 -2.44
N HIS A 73 -0.43 0.74 -2.88
CA HIS A 73 -0.56 2.02 -2.19
C HIS A 73 -0.93 1.86 -0.70
N THR A 74 -1.81 0.91 -0.35
CA THR A 74 -2.21 0.67 1.04
C THR A 74 -1.04 0.20 1.90
N LEU A 75 -0.21 -0.72 1.40
CA LEU A 75 0.99 -1.17 2.13
C LEU A 75 1.97 -0.02 2.35
N VAL A 76 2.24 0.77 1.31
CA VAL A 76 3.16 1.92 1.40
C VAL A 76 2.64 2.94 2.40
N ALA A 77 1.35 3.27 2.35
CA ALA A 77 0.77 4.23 3.28
C ALA A 77 0.85 3.73 4.73
N LEU A 78 0.49 2.46 5.00
CA LEU A 78 0.60 1.90 6.34
C LEU A 78 2.04 1.88 6.86
N ALA A 79 3.01 1.62 5.97
CA ALA A 79 4.42 1.53 6.35
C ALA A 79 5.07 2.90 6.60
N PHE A 80 4.79 3.90 5.77
CA PHE A 80 5.50 5.18 5.80
C PHE A 80 4.66 6.37 6.26
N LEU A 81 3.35 6.37 5.99
CA LEU A 81 2.42 7.39 6.51
C LEU A 81 1.86 6.99 7.89
N GLY A 82 2.12 5.75 8.32
CA GLY A 82 1.63 5.19 9.58
C GLY A 82 0.16 4.82 9.55
N ASN A 83 -0.39 4.60 10.74
CA ASN A 83 -1.78 4.22 10.90
C ASN A 83 -2.71 5.35 10.44
N PRO A 84 -3.84 5.00 9.79
CA PRO A 84 -4.83 5.97 9.38
C PRO A 84 -5.39 6.72 10.61
N PRO A 85 -5.60 8.05 10.53
CA PRO A 85 -6.07 8.84 11.67
C PRO A 85 -7.50 8.49 12.12
N THR A 86 -8.29 7.94 11.21
CA THR A 86 -9.66 7.45 11.45
C THR A 86 -9.86 6.11 10.75
N PRO A 87 -10.91 5.33 11.08
CA PRO A 87 -11.16 4.05 10.44
C PRO A 87 -11.19 4.17 8.92
N ILE A 88 -10.55 3.25 8.19
CA ILE A 88 -10.54 3.31 6.72
C ILE A 88 -11.92 2.92 6.22
N GLY A 89 -12.53 3.78 5.41
CA GLY A 89 -13.88 3.55 4.92
C GLY A 89 -14.40 4.70 4.08
N ARG A 90 -15.54 4.48 3.44
CA ARG A 90 -16.23 5.51 2.63
C ARG A 90 -17.33 6.24 3.40
N ARG A 91 -17.43 5.99 4.71
CA ARG A 91 -18.46 6.58 5.57
C ARG A 91 -17.95 7.88 6.19
N ARG A 92 -18.88 8.72 6.64
CA ARG A 92 -18.57 9.93 7.40
C ARG A 92 -17.71 9.59 8.62
N GLY A 93 -16.66 10.36 8.84
CA GLY A 93 -15.70 10.11 9.93
C GLY A 93 -14.70 8.99 9.65
N CYS A 94 -14.69 8.42 8.44
CA CYS A 94 -13.62 7.55 7.97
C CYS A 94 -12.59 8.32 7.14
N CYS A 95 -11.43 7.73 6.90
CA CYS A 95 -10.47 8.24 5.93
C CYS A 95 -10.30 7.28 4.75
N VAL A 96 -9.91 7.86 3.62
CA VAL A 96 -9.55 7.12 2.41
C VAL A 96 -8.14 7.49 1.98
N LEU A 97 -7.47 6.54 1.35
CA LEU A 97 -6.15 6.75 0.77
C LEU A 97 -6.32 7.26 -0.66
N THR A 98 -5.64 8.35 -1.02
CA THR A 98 -5.71 8.93 -2.36
C THR A 98 -4.33 9.22 -2.94
N HIS A 99 -4.27 9.25 -4.26
CA HIS A 99 -3.11 9.63 -5.06
C HIS A 99 -3.17 11.13 -5.39
N ILE A 100 -2.10 11.87 -5.14
CA ILE A 100 -2.05 13.33 -5.35
C ILE A 100 -2.04 13.67 -6.85
N ASP A 101 -1.29 12.90 -7.64
CA ASP A 101 -1.17 13.07 -9.09
C ASP A 101 -2.31 12.42 -9.90
N ASN A 102 -3.31 11.82 -9.24
CA ASN A 102 -4.37 10.98 -9.83
C ASN A 102 -3.89 9.74 -10.60
N ASN A 103 -2.60 9.41 -10.56
CA ASN A 103 -2.03 8.21 -11.16
C ASN A 103 -1.99 7.06 -10.14
N LYS A 104 -2.97 6.16 -10.24
CA LYS A 104 -3.15 5.00 -9.36
C LYS A 104 -2.01 3.98 -9.39
N LEU A 105 -1.11 4.07 -10.37
CA LEU A 105 0.07 3.21 -10.50
C LEU A 105 1.32 3.84 -9.88
N ASN A 106 1.33 5.15 -9.65
CA ASN A 106 2.40 5.84 -8.93
C ASN A 106 2.20 5.67 -7.43
N ASN A 107 2.75 4.59 -6.86
CA ASN A 107 2.58 4.25 -5.45
C ASN A 107 3.67 4.82 -4.54
N HIS A 108 4.42 5.84 -4.99
CA HIS A 108 5.44 6.50 -4.18
C HIS A 108 4.81 7.17 -2.96
N VAL A 109 5.45 7.09 -1.78
CA VAL A 109 4.87 7.61 -0.51
C VAL A 109 4.43 9.07 -0.62
N GLN A 110 5.23 9.93 -1.27
CA GLN A 110 4.94 11.36 -1.41
C GLN A 110 3.71 11.61 -2.29
N ASN A 111 3.35 10.65 -3.14
CA ASN A 111 2.15 10.72 -3.96
C ASN A 111 0.91 10.21 -3.22
N LEU A 112 1.05 9.68 -2.01
CA LEU A 112 -0.04 9.11 -1.23
C LEU A 112 -0.40 10.03 -0.06
N LYS A 113 -1.70 10.20 0.21
CA LYS A 113 -2.17 10.89 1.40
C LYS A 113 -3.46 10.30 1.95
N TRP A 114 -3.59 10.33 3.28
CA TRP A 114 -4.84 10.07 3.97
C TRP A 114 -5.77 11.27 3.85
N LEU A 115 -7.02 11.00 3.56
CA LEU A 115 -8.03 12.00 3.25
C LEU A 115 -9.25 11.71 4.12
N SER A 116 -9.51 12.56 5.13
CA SER A 116 -10.66 12.38 6.01
C SER A 116 -11.94 12.76 5.29
N ILE A 117 -12.92 11.85 5.28
CA ILE A 117 -14.27 12.12 4.80
C ILE A 117 -15.02 12.88 5.91
N ASN A 118 -14.72 14.16 6.00
CA ASN A 118 -15.61 15.12 6.65
C ASN A 118 -16.74 15.48 5.66
N ASP A 119 -17.88 15.99 6.14
CA ASP A 119 -19.07 16.31 5.32
C ASP A 119 -18.79 17.22 4.10
N ASP A 120 -17.59 17.80 4.02
CA ASP A 120 -17.18 18.74 2.99
C ASP A 120 -16.63 18.09 1.70
N TYR A 121 -16.89 16.80 1.46
CA TYR A 121 -16.84 16.21 0.10
C TYR A 121 -18.02 16.66 -0.77
N ARG A 122 -18.40 17.94 -0.69
CA ARG A 122 -19.16 18.59 -1.75
C ARG A 122 -18.16 19.08 -2.79
N HIS A 123 -18.37 18.63 -4.03
CA HIS A 123 -17.66 19.04 -5.25
C HIS A 123 -16.32 18.36 -5.53
N LYS A 124 -16.41 17.12 -6.03
CA LYS A 124 -15.79 16.75 -7.32
C LYS A 124 -16.43 15.47 -7.83
N GLY A 125 -17.49 15.64 -8.63
CA GLY A 125 -18.23 14.54 -9.23
C GLY A 125 -19.42 14.99 -10.08
N CYS A 126 -19.12 15.72 -11.15
CA CYS A 126 -19.88 15.75 -12.41
C CYS A 126 -21.31 16.33 -12.45
N THR A 127 -21.42 17.55 -12.96
CA THR A 127 -22.49 17.92 -13.89
C THR A 127 -22.35 17.10 -15.17
N ASN A 128 -23.42 16.43 -15.62
CA ASN A 128 -23.86 16.31 -17.02
C ASN A 128 -24.96 15.25 -17.18
N VAL A 129 -26.22 15.69 -17.13
CA VAL A 129 -27.25 15.74 -18.20
C VAL A 129 -28.64 15.59 -17.58
#